data_AF-A0A2E8D650-F1
#
_entry.id   AF-A0A2E8D650-F1
#
_cell.length_a   1.000
_cell.length_b   1.000
_cell.length_c   1.000
_cell.angle_alpha   90.00
_cell.angle_beta   90.00
_cell.angle_gamma   90.00
#
_symmetry.space_group_name_H-M   'P 1'
#
loop_
_entity.id
_entity.type
_entity.pdbx_description
1 polymer ?
#
loop_
_entity_poly.entity_id
_entity_poly.type
_entity_poly.pdbx_seq_one_letter_code
_entity_poly.pdbx_strand_id
1 'polypeptide(L)'
;MKLDIVPHDEEGEVRLQVLWQGKPALGRSMAIRGPGGFKQNLKTDKSGYVRIEPKAKGRYTFHTNVEEKKDGTDDGKDYQLIRHHGTLIMNLPL
;
A
#
# COMPACT_ATOMS: atom_id res chain seq x y z
N MET A 1 7.86 -11.63 3.67
CA MET A 1 7.45 -10.24 3.96
C MET A 1 6.12 -10.32 4.72
N LYS A 2 5.82 -9.43 5.69
CA LYS A 2 4.54 -9.48 6.44
C LYS A 2 3.47 -8.56 5.84
N LEU A 3 3.87 -7.54 5.09
CA LEU A 3 2.98 -6.56 4.48
C LEU A 3 3.07 -6.72 2.95
N ASP A 4 1.95 -7.04 2.31
CA ASP A 4 1.90 -7.27 0.87
C ASP A 4 0.93 -6.27 0.20
N ILE A 5 1.24 -5.90 -1.03
CA ILE A 5 0.35 -5.13 -1.92
C ILE A 5 0.16 -5.99 -3.17
N VAL A 6 -1.07 -6.47 -3.38
CA VAL A 6 -1.42 -7.38 -4.47
C VAL A 6 -2.28 -6.62 -5.49
N PRO A 7 -1.81 -6.41 -6.72
CA PRO A 7 -2.61 -5.80 -7.77
C PRO A 7 -3.56 -6.82 -8.41
N HIS A 8 -4.75 -6.34 -8.76
CA HIS A 8 -5.76 -7.05 -9.53
C HIS A 8 -6.22 -6.12 -10.66
N ASP A 9 -6.28 -6.66 -11.88
CA ASP A 9 -6.80 -5.96 -13.04
C ASP A 9 -8.28 -6.33 -13.23
N GLU A 10 -9.17 -5.34 -13.26
CA GLU A 10 -10.59 -5.51 -13.52
C GLU A 10 -11.00 -4.52 -14.62
N GLU A 11 -10.93 -4.95 -15.88
CA GLU A 11 -11.45 -4.28 -17.08
C GLU A 11 -11.37 -2.72 -17.05
N GLY A 12 -10.16 -2.19 -16.87
CA GLY A 12 -9.90 -0.74 -16.88
C GLY A 12 -9.82 -0.08 -15.50
N GLU A 13 -10.13 -0.81 -14.43
CA GLU A 13 -9.93 -0.41 -13.05
C GLU A 13 -8.82 -1.28 -12.41
N VAL A 14 -7.94 -0.66 -11.64
CA VAL A 14 -6.90 -1.40 -10.89
C VAL A 14 -7.27 -1.43 -9.42
N ARG A 15 -7.40 -2.63 -8.89
CA ARG A 15 -7.64 -2.87 -7.47
C ARG A 15 -6.36 -3.32 -6.80
N LEU A 16 -6.07 -2.76 -5.64
CA LEU A 16 -4.90 -3.14 -4.84
C LEU A 16 -5.38 -3.69 -3.51
N GLN A 17 -5.07 -4.94 -3.22
CA GLN A 17 -5.30 -5.52 -1.92
C GLN A 17 -4.07 -5.36 -1.04
N VAL A 18 -4.23 -4.77 0.13
CA VAL A 18 -3.20 -4.72 1.16
C VAL A 18 -3.44 -5.85 2.15
N LEU A 19 -2.43 -6.68 2.35
CA LEU A 19 -2.45 -7.77 3.31
C LEU A 19 -1.44 -7.53 4.42
N TRP A 20 -1.87 -7.77 5.65
CA TRP A 20 -1.00 -7.85 6.83
C TRP A 20 -1.03 -9.29 7.34
N GLN A 21 0.12 -9.96 7.31
CA GLN A 21 0.29 -11.36 7.69
C GLN A 21 -0.70 -12.27 6.93
N GLY A 22 -0.85 -12.02 5.63
CA GLY A 22 -1.77 -12.75 4.76
C GLY A 22 -3.26 -12.43 4.95
N LYS A 23 -3.63 -11.49 5.83
CA LYS A 23 -5.02 -11.09 6.10
C LYS A 23 -5.31 -9.68 5.58
N PRO A 24 -6.54 -9.38 5.14
CA PRO A 24 -6.94 -8.04 4.75
C PRO A 24 -6.59 -6.96 5.78
N ALA A 25 -5.87 -5.93 5.35
CA ALA A 25 -5.48 -4.83 6.22
C ALA A 25 -6.45 -3.65 6.06
N LEU A 26 -7.39 -3.48 7.00
CA LEU A 26 -8.40 -2.42 7.01
C LEU A 26 -7.83 -1.03 7.33
N GLY A 27 -8.35 -0.01 6.63
CA GLY A 27 -8.16 1.40 6.96
C GLY A 27 -6.73 1.89 6.81
N ARG A 28 -5.88 1.16 6.08
CA ARG A 28 -4.49 1.51 5.81
C ARG A 28 -4.43 2.60 4.77
N SER A 29 -3.62 3.63 5.03
CA SER A 29 -3.36 4.67 4.05
C SER A 29 -2.55 4.10 2.88
N MET A 30 -3.04 4.32 1.67
CA MET A 30 -2.33 4.04 0.42
C MET A 30 -2.02 5.36 -0.26
N ALA A 31 -0.73 5.71 -0.33
CA ALA A 31 -0.25 6.85 -1.09
C ALA A 31 0.10 6.40 -2.51
N ILE A 32 -0.52 7.05 -3.50
CA ILE A 32 -0.45 6.67 -4.90
C ILE A 32 0.11 7.84 -5.69
N ARG A 33 1.15 7.59 -6.49
CA ARG A 33 1.74 8.57 -7.40
C ARG A 33 1.82 8.00 -8.80
N GLY A 34 1.69 8.87 -9.80
CA GLY A 34 1.77 8.47 -11.21
C GLY A 34 2.19 9.61 -12.14
N PRO A 35 2.12 9.38 -13.46
CA PRO A 35 2.49 10.35 -14.48
C PRO A 35 1.68 11.65 -14.39
N GLY A 36 2.22 12.73 -14.97
CA GLY A 36 1.51 14.01 -15.06
C GLY A 36 1.18 14.65 -13.70
N GLY A 37 1.90 14.30 -12.64
CA GLY A 37 1.63 14.80 -11.29
C GLY A 37 0.48 14.08 -10.57
N PHE A 38 0.02 12.94 -11.08
CA PHE A 38 -1.04 12.17 -10.43
C PHE A 38 -0.69 11.85 -8.97
N LYS A 39 -1.61 12.16 -8.06
CA LYS A 39 -1.49 11.92 -6.62
C LYS A 39 -2.86 11.58 -6.04
N GLN A 40 -2.94 10.48 -5.31
CA GLN A 40 -4.09 10.15 -4.47
C GLN A 40 -3.63 9.57 -3.13
N ASN A 41 -4.41 9.82 -2.08
CA ASN A 41 -4.26 9.14 -0.80
C ASN A 41 -5.60 8.49 -0.46
N LEU A 42 -5.64 7.16 -0.52
CA LEU A 42 -6.84 6.37 -0.25
C LEU A 42 -6.69 5.60 1.06
N LYS A 43 -7.79 5.04 1.55
CA LYS A 43 -7.79 4.10 2.67
C LYS A 43 -8.37 2.77 2.22
N THR A 44 -7.75 1.67 2.64
CA THR A 44 -8.26 0.34 2.35
C THR A 44 -9.60 0.08 3.04
N ASP A 45 -10.48 -0.63 2.34
CA ASP A 45 -11.76 -1.09 2.89
C ASP A 45 -11.61 -2.32 3.81
N LYS A 46 -12.74 -2.88 4.29
CA LYS A 46 -12.78 -4.05 5.18
C LYS A 46 -12.14 -5.29 4.57
N SER A 47 -12.11 -5.38 3.25
CA SER A 47 -11.50 -6.46 2.49
C SER A 47 -10.06 -6.14 2.08
N GLY A 48 -9.51 -5.02 2.55
CA GLY A 48 -8.13 -4.60 2.32
C GLY A 48 -7.93 -3.90 0.98
N TYR A 49 -8.98 -3.55 0.25
CA TYR A 49 -8.86 -3.01 -1.11
C TYR A 49 -8.84 -1.48 -1.15
N VAL A 50 -8.09 -0.95 -2.10
CA VAL A 50 -8.32 0.37 -2.70
C VAL A 50 -8.53 0.19 -4.21
N ARG A 51 -9.28 1.10 -4.83
CA ARG A 51 -9.50 1.14 -6.28
C ARG A 51 -8.90 2.41 -6.87
N ILE A 52 -8.32 2.29 -8.06
CA ILE A 52 -7.88 3.45 -8.83
C ILE A 52 -8.24 3.30 -10.31
N GLU A 53 -8.50 4.44 -10.92
CA GLU A 53 -8.62 4.61 -12.36
C GLU A 53 -7.38 5.35 -12.87
N PRO A 54 -6.45 4.68 -13.58
CA PRO A 54 -5.26 5.32 -14.12
C PRO A 54 -5.64 6.34 -15.20
N LYS A 55 -5.43 7.64 -14.92
CA LYS A 55 -5.74 8.71 -15.88
C LYS A 55 -4.74 8.84 -17.04
N ALA A 56 -3.57 8.23 -16.92
CA ALA A 56 -2.51 8.30 -17.91
C ALA A 56 -1.70 7.01 -17.92
N LYS A 57 -1.21 6.61 -19.10
CA LYS A 57 -0.28 5.49 -19.21
C LYS A 57 1.07 5.85 -18.59
N GLY A 58 1.65 4.95 -17.82
CA GLY A 58 3.02 5.07 -17.34
C GLY A 58 3.26 4.42 -15.98
N ARG A 59 4.35 4.82 -15.33
CA ARG A 59 4.79 4.23 -14.05
C ARG A 59 4.06 4.83 -12.87
N TYR A 60 3.45 3.97 -12.07
CA TYR A 60 2.80 4.30 -10.82
C TYR A 60 3.56 3.72 -9.62
N THR A 61 3.48 4.40 -8.49
CA THR A 61 4.02 3.94 -7.20
C THR A 61 2.91 3.89 -6.17
N PHE A 62 2.86 2.81 -5.41
CA PHE A 62 1.89 2.54 -4.37
C PHE A 62 2.65 2.31 -3.07
N HIS A 63 2.42 3.15 -2.08
CA HIS A 63 3.09 3.09 -0.79
C HIS A 63 2.09 2.96 0.34
N THR A 64 2.33 2.01 1.23
CA THR A 64 1.55 1.85 2.45
C THR A 64 2.43 1.45 3.61
N ASN A 65 1.88 1.48 4.81
CA ASN A 65 2.54 0.98 6.00
C ASN A 65 1.56 0.37 7.00
N VAL A 66 2.09 -0.50 7.86
CA VAL A 66 1.43 -1.03 9.04
C VAL A 66 2.31 -0.77 10.25
N GLU A 67 1.70 -0.29 11.32
CA GLU A 67 2.37 -0.08 12.60
C GLU A 67 2.02 -1.23 13.54
N GLU A 68 3.05 -1.87 14.07
CA GLU A 68 2.98 -2.87 15.12
C GLU A 68 3.43 -2.18 16.41
N LYS A 69 2.48 -1.86 17.30
CA LYS A 69 2.78 -1.31 18.63
C LYS A 69 3.46 -2.39 19.45
N LYS A 70 4.78 -2.28 19.56
CA LYS A 70 5.63 -3.26 20.22
C LYS A 70 6.83 -2.50 20.74
N ASP A 71 6.98 -2.53 22.05
CA ASP A 71 8.16 -2.00 22.71
C ASP A 71 9.33 -2.95 22.50
N GLY A 72 10.55 -2.41 22.50
CA GLY A 72 11.77 -3.19 22.46
C GLY A 72 13.01 -2.30 22.47
N THR A 73 14.17 -2.93 22.35
CA THR A 73 15.47 -2.26 22.32
C THR A 73 16.23 -2.72 21.09
N ASP A 74 16.83 -1.78 20.36
CA ASP A 74 17.71 -2.03 19.21
C ASP A 74 18.95 -1.15 19.35
N ASP A 75 20.14 -1.74 19.26
CA ASP A 75 21.43 -1.05 19.49
C ASP A 75 21.45 -0.19 20.78
N GLY A 76 20.92 -0.73 21.87
CA GLY A 76 20.84 -0.07 23.18
C GLY A 76 19.86 1.10 23.26
N LYS A 77 19.02 1.32 22.24
CA LYS A 77 17.98 2.36 22.21
C LYS A 77 16.60 1.73 22.25
N ASP A 78 15.75 2.26 23.11
CA ASP A 78 14.36 1.81 23.21
C ASP A 78 13.51 2.37 22.08
N TYR A 79 12.57 1.55 21.60
CA TYR A 79 11.54 1.92 20.64
C TYR A 79 10.17 1.45 21.14
N GLN A 80 9.11 2.09 20.65
CA GLN A 80 7.72 1.82 21.06
C GLN A 80 6.84 1.25 19.93
N LEU A 81 7.35 1.28 18.70
CA LEU A 81 6.64 0.78 17.54
C LEU A 81 7.59 0.26 16.47
N ILE A 82 7.12 -0.73 15.73
CA ILE A 82 7.76 -1.21 14.50
C ILE A 82 6.85 -0.79 13.35
N ARG A 83 7.40 -0.06 12.36
CA ARG A 83 6.66 0.30 11.15
C ARG A 83 7.13 -0.55 9.99
N HIS A 84 6.21 -1.30 9.41
CA HIS A 84 6.42 -2.11 8.20
C HIS A 84 6.01 -1.28 7.00
N HIS A 85 6.89 -1.13 6.02
CA HIS A 85 6.62 -0.38 4.79
C HIS A 85 6.44 -1.34 3.60
N GLY A 86 5.44 -1.06 2.76
CA GLY A 86 5.23 -1.74 1.49
C GLY A 86 5.29 -0.72 0.36
N THR A 87 6.06 -1.02 -0.69
CA THR A 87 6.08 -0.22 -1.92
C THR A 87 5.93 -1.15 -3.12
N LEU A 88 4.94 -0.88 -3.97
CA LEU A 88 4.76 -1.51 -5.27
C LEU A 88 4.97 -0.46 -6.36
N ILE A 89 5.72 -0.81 -7.40
CA ILE A 89 5.92 0.02 -8.58
C ILE A 89 5.53 -0.81 -9.79
N MET A 90 4.65 -0.28 -10.64
CA MET A 90 4.18 -0.96 -11.84
C MET A 90 3.78 0.03 -12.92
N ASN A 91 3.76 -0.42 -14.17
CA ASN A 91 3.22 0.37 -15.28
C ASN A 91 1.73 0.11 -15.41
N LEU A 92 0.95 1.16 -15.66
CA LEU A 92 -0.49 1.09 -15.91
C LEU A 92 -0.86 1.78 -17.24
N PRO A 93 -1.96 1.38 -17.91
CA PRO A 93 -2.70 0.14 -17.65
C PRO A 93 -1.81 -1.11 -17.82
N LEU A 94 -2.18 -2.20 -17.16
CA LEU A 94 -1.41 -3.44 -17.09
C LEU A 94 -1.18 -4.08 -18.49
#